data_AF-A0A535QMT8-F1
#
_entry.id   AF-A0A535QMT8-F1
#
_cell.length_a   1.000
_cell.length_b   1.000
_cell.length_c   1.000
_cell.angle_alpha   90.00
_cell.angle_beta   90.00
_cell.angle_gamma   90.00
#
_symmetry.space_group_name_H-M   'P 1'
#
loop_
_entity.id
_entity.type
_entity.pdbx_description
1 polymer ?
#
loop_
_entity_poly.entity_id
_entity_poly.type
_entity_poly.pdbx_seq_one_letter_code
_entity_poly.pdbx_strand_id
1 'polypeptide(L)'
;MGALQLEHLSRGIELLLQNNRFYQARLHPVTTWNDFERLPLTTKSEITADQQANPPFGTNLTFPIDRYSRLHQTSGTSGTVPLRWLDTPESWDWWIRIWADHIYRSAGLEKHDRVFFA
;
A
#
# COMPACT_ATOMS: atom_id res chain seq x y z
N MET A 1 -20.48 7.40 11.16
CA MET A 1 -19.20 6.66 11.10
C MET A 1 -18.62 6.57 9.68
N GLY A 2 -19.42 6.38 8.62
CA GLY A 2 -18.91 6.24 7.24
C GLY A 2 -18.32 7.48 6.54
N ALA A 3 -18.74 8.71 6.91
CA ALA A 3 -18.40 9.89 6.11
C ALA A 3 -16.90 10.18 6.02
N LEU A 4 -16.17 10.10 7.14
CA LEU A 4 -14.72 10.34 7.16
C LEU A 4 -13.93 9.27 6.38
N GLN A 5 -14.37 8.02 6.45
CA GLN A 5 -13.74 6.92 5.72
C GLN A 5 -13.91 7.09 4.21
N LEU A 6 -15.12 7.49 3.80
CA LEU A 6 -15.41 7.79 2.40
C LEU A 6 -14.57 8.97 1.92
N GLU A 7 -14.46 10.06 2.69
CA GLU A 7 -13.62 11.21 2.37
C GLU A 7 -12.14 10.84 2.16
N HIS A 8 -11.57 10.06 3.09
CA HIS A 8 -10.19 9.58 2.97
C HIS A 8 -9.99 8.68 1.73
N LEU A 9 -10.95 7.79 1.47
CA LEU A 9 -10.94 6.94 0.29
C LEU A 9 -11.00 7.76 -1.00
N SER A 10 -11.94 8.70 -1.11
CA SER A 10 -12.09 9.60 -2.26
C SER A 10 -10.79 10.31 -2.58
N ARG A 11 -10.16 10.91 -1.56
CA ARG A 11 -8.87 11.60 -1.71
C ARG A 11 -7.74 10.67 -2.17
N GLY A 12 -7.70 9.45 -1.65
CA GLY A 12 -6.73 8.43 -2.07
C GLY A 12 -6.92 8.02 -3.53
N ILE A 13 -8.17 7.77 -3.95
CA ILE A 13 -8.51 7.40 -5.32
C ILE A 13 -8.18 8.54 -6.29
N GLU A 14 -8.49 9.79 -5.96
CA GLU A 14 -8.13 10.96 -6.77
C GLU A 14 -6.63 11.05 -7.02
N LEU A 15 -5.82 10.82 -5.98
CA LEU A 15 -4.37 10.81 -6.11
C LEU A 15 -3.88 9.70 -7.07
N LEU A 16 -4.47 8.50 -6.97
CA LEU A 16 -4.14 7.38 -7.86
C LEU A 16 -4.53 7.67 -9.32
N LEU A 17 -5.72 8.23 -9.55
CA LEU A 17 -6.17 8.62 -10.89
C LEU A 17 -5.27 9.69 -11.52
N GLN A 18 -4.65 10.56 -10.72
CA GLN A 18 -3.75 11.58 -11.24
C GLN A 18 -2.35 11.06 -11.53
N ASN A 19 -1.81 10.16 -10.69
CA ASN A 19 -0.36 9.89 -10.69
C ASN A 19 0.04 8.40 -10.78
N ASN A 20 -0.90 7.46 -10.63
CA ASN A 20 -0.58 6.03 -10.62
C ASN A 20 -1.00 5.37 -11.93
N ARG A 21 -0.03 5.14 -12.82
CA ARG A 21 -0.25 4.56 -14.16
C ARG A 21 -0.94 3.20 -14.14
N PHE A 22 -0.63 2.36 -13.13
CA PHE A 22 -1.25 1.04 -12.98
C PHE A 22 -2.76 1.14 -12.69
N TYR A 23 -3.17 2.11 -11.87
CA TYR A 23 -4.56 2.28 -11.45
C TYR A 23 -5.37 3.27 -12.28
N GLN A 24 -4.73 4.17 -13.02
CA GLN A 24 -5.36 5.20 -13.84
C GLN A 24 -6.48 4.68 -14.76
N ALA A 25 -6.23 3.56 -15.44
CA ALA A 25 -7.19 2.96 -16.36
C ALA A 25 -8.16 1.96 -15.67
N ARG A 26 -7.95 1.67 -14.39
CA ARG A 26 -8.68 0.62 -13.64
C ARG A 26 -9.70 1.18 -12.66
N LEU A 27 -9.48 2.38 -12.15
CA LEU A 27 -10.31 2.99 -11.11
C LEU A 27 -11.24 4.06 -11.70
N HIS A 28 -12.25 4.43 -10.91
CA HIS A 28 -13.14 5.56 -11.15
C HIS A 28 -13.25 6.40 -9.88
N PRO A 29 -13.61 7.71 -9.98
CA PRO A 29 -13.83 8.54 -8.80
C PRO A 29 -14.86 7.93 -7.85
N VAL A 30 -14.58 7.96 -6.55
CA VAL A 30 -15.46 7.43 -5.51
C VAL A 30 -16.07 8.59 -4.74
N THR A 31 -17.39 8.76 -4.83
CA THR A 31 -18.14 9.81 -4.09
C THR A 31 -19.19 9.23 -3.16
N THR A 32 -19.54 7.95 -3.36
CA THR A 32 -20.52 7.20 -2.58
C THR A 32 -20.02 5.78 -2.31
N TRP A 33 -20.65 5.09 -1.36
CA TRP A 33 -20.36 3.68 -1.09
C TRP A 33 -20.71 2.75 -2.27
N ASN A 34 -21.70 3.13 -3.08
CA ASN A 34 -22.02 2.39 -4.32
C ASN A 34 -20.90 2.53 -5.36
N ASP A 35 -20.15 3.63 -5.36
CA ASP A 35 -18.96 3.76 -6.22
C ASP A 35 -17.82 2.85 -5.71
N PHE A 36 -17.65 2.77 -4.39
CA PHE A 36 -16.67 1.88 -3.75
C PHE A 36 -16.92 0.40 -4.08
N GLU A 37 -18.17 -0.06 -4.02
CA GLU A 37 -18.53 -1.46 -4.30
C GLU A 37 -18.23 -1.89 -5.75
N ARG A 38 -18.10 -0.92 -6.67
CA ARG A 38 -17.74 -1.18 -8.07
C ARG A 38 -16.24 -1.18 -8.34
N LEU A 39 -15.40 -0.87 -7.35
CA LEU A 39 -13.94 -0.88 -7.53
C LEU A 39 -13.45 -2.30 -7.84
N PRO A 40 -12.51 -2.48 -8.79
CA PRO A 40 -11.97 -3.79 -9.08
C PRO A 40 -11.06 -4.25 -7.94
N LEU A 41 -11.05 -5.56 -7.69
CA LEU A 41 -10.01 -6.17 -6.87
C LEU A 41 -8.67 -6.11 -7.60
N THR A 42 -7.58 -6.06 -6.83
CA THR A 42 -6.20 -6.20 -7.35
C THR A 42 -5.62 -7.51 -6.87
N THR A 43 -5.04 -8.27 -7.78
CA THR A 43 -4.40 -9.56 -7.47
C THR A 43 -2.88 -9.43 -7.41
N LYS A 44 -2.23 -10.32 -6.66
CA LYS A 44 -0.76 -10.39 -6.61
C LYS A 44 -0.16 -10.63 -8.00
N SER A 45 -0.78 -11.46 -8.83
CA SER A 45 -0.29 -11.78 -10.19
C SER A 45 -0.29 -10.57 -11.11
N GLU A 46 -1.28 -9.67 -10.99
CA GLU A 46 -1.31 -8.44 -11.78
C GLU A 46 -0.12 -7.53 -11.45
N ILE A 47 0.19 -7.36 -10.16
CA ILE A 47 1.32 -6.53 -9.73
C ILE A 47 2.65 -7.18 -10.16
N THR A 48 2.79 -8.50 -9.99
CA THR A 48 4.00 -9.21 -10.44
C THR A 48 4.18 -9.11 -11.96
N ALA A 49 3.11 -9.26 -12.75
CA ALA A 49 3.17 -9.14 -14.21
C ALA A 49 3.56 -7.71 -14.63
N ASP A 50 3.02 -6.69 -13.97
CA ASP A 50 3.40 -5.30 -14.20
C ASP A 50 4.88 -5.03 -13.89
N GLN A 51 5.44 -5.59 -12.81
CA GLN A 51 6.89 -5.48 -12.55
C GLN A 51 7.76 -6.20 -13.57
N GLN A 52 7.29 -7.32 -14.12
CA GLN A 52 8.00 -8.04 -15.18
C GLN A 52 7.98 -7.27 -16.51
N ALA A 53 6.85 -6.66 -16.85
CA ALA A 53 6.69 -5.86 -18.06
C ALA A 53 7.40 -4.49 -17.95
N ASN A 54 7.44 -3.90 -16.76
CA ASN A 54 7.99 -2.57 -16.49
C ASN A 54 9.02 -2.62 -15.34
N PRO A 55 10.18 -3.26 -15.53
CA PRO A 55 11.17 -3.41 -14.47
C PRO A 55 11.78 -2.05 -14.05
N PRO A 56 12.28 -1.91 -12.80
CA PRO A 56 12.35 -2.96 -11.77
C PRO A 56 11.16 -2.99 -10.79
N PHE A 57 10.27 -1.97 -10.80
CA PHE A 57 9.23 -1.76 -9.79
C PHE A 57 7.79 -1.74 -10.33
N GLY A 58 7.61 -1.85 -11.65
CA GLY A 58 6.31 -1.74 -12.27
C GLY A 58 5.88 -0.28 -12.47
N THR A 59 4.60 -0.10 -12.73
CA THR A 59 3.92 1.19 -12.92
C THR A 59 2.97 1.54 -11.77
N ASN A 60 2.95 0.71 -10.71
CA ASN A 60 2.11 0.91 -9.52
C ASN A 60 2.68 1.91 -8.48
N LEU A 61 3.73 2.66 -8.83
CA LEU A 61 4.22 3.75 -7.98
C LEU A 61 3.42 5.02 -8.25
N THR A 62 2.92 5.63 -7.18
CA THR A 62 2.16 6.89 -7.24
C THR A 62 3.06 8.12 -7.28
N PHE A 63 4.29 8.01 -6.75
CA PHE A 63 5.25 9.11 -6.68
C PHE A 63 6.49 8.81 -7.53
N PRO A 64 7.31 9.82 -7.87
CA PRO A 64 8.64 9.59 -8.44
C PRO A 64 9.52 8.72 -7.54
N ILE A 65 10.47 7.99 -8.12
CA ILE A 65 11.23 6.95 -7.42
C ILE A 65 12.08 7.48 -6.24
N ASP A 66 12.54 8.73 -6.32
CA ASP A 66 13.34 9.41 -5.30
C ASP A 66 12.54 9.77 -4.04
N ARG A 67 11.20 9.66 -4.07
CA ARG A 67 10.33 9.80 -2.89
C ARG A 67 10.30 8.57 -2.00
N TYR A 68 10.79 7.43 -2.47
CA TYR A 68 10.76 6.17 -1.72
C TYR A 68 12.06 5.97 -0.95
N SER A 69 11.94 5.48 0.29
CA SER A 69 13.08 5.37 1.22
C SER A 69 13.31 3.97 1.77
N ARG A 70 12.39 3.03 1.50
CA ARG A 70 12.44 1.65 1.97
C ARG A 70 12.01 0.70 0.86
N LEU A 71 12.70 -0.43 0.76
CA LEU A 71 12.37 -1.54 -0.13
C LEU A 71 12.09 -2.78 0.71
N HIS A 72 10.91 -3.33 0.54
CA HIS A 72 10.50 -4.65 0.99
C HIS A 72 10.39 -5.58 -0.21
N GLN A 73 10.49 -6.89 0.02
CA GLN A 73 10.23 -7.86 -1.04
C GLN A 73 9.67 -9.15 -0.46
N THR A 74 8.86 -9.83 -1.26
CA THR A 74 8.40 -11.18 -0.93
C THR A 74 9.55 -12.19 -1.06
N SER A 75 9.51 -13.30 -0.32
CA SER A 75 10.54 -14.35 -0.37
C SER A 75 10.61 -15.16 -1.67
N GLY A 76 9.64 -15.01 -2.59
CA GLY A 76 9.67 -15.70 -3.89
C GLY A 76 9.43 -17.22 -3.82
N THR A 77 8.65 -17.69 -2.83
CA THR A 77 8.45 -19.12 -2.50
C THR A 77 7.81 -20.01 -3.58
N SER A 78 7.57 -19.51 -4.80
CA SER A 78 6.97 -20.28 -5.90
C SER A 78 7.76 -20.16 -7.21
N GLY A 79 9.07 -19.92 -7.15
CA GLY A 79 9.92 -19.78 -8.34
C GLY A 79 9.63 -18.54 -9.19
N THR A 80 8.80 -17.64 -8.69
CA THR A 80 8.48 -16.35 -9.30
C THR A 80 9.47 -15.28 -8.81
N VAL A 81 9.77 -14.31 -9.68
CA VAL A 81 10.59 -13.15 -9.30
C VAL A 81 9.97 -12.49 -8.06
N PRO A 82 10.74 -12.25 -6.99
CA PRO A 82 10.27 -11.54 -5.81
C PRO A 82 9.54 -10.24 -6.17
N LEU A 83 8.30 -10.10 -5.68
CA LEU A 83 7.58 -8.83 -5.78
C LEU A 83 8.29 -7.82 -4.89
N ARG A 84 8.68 -6.69 -5.47
CA ARG A 84 9.28 -5.55 -4.76
C ARG A 84 8.20 -4.57 -4.32
N TRP A 85 8.30 -4.06 -3.09
CA TRP A 85 7.35 -3.11 -2.53
C TRP A 85 8.11 -1.94 -1.91
N LEU A 86 7.71 -0.72 -2.22
CA LEU A 86 8.42 0.49 -1.80
C LEU A 86 7.54 1.33 -0.88
N ASP A 87 8.17 1.88 0.15
CA ASP A 87 7.52 2.78 1.11
C ASP A 87 8.17 4.17 1.08
N THR A 88 7.33 5.21 1.13
CA THR A 88 7.78 6.59 1.37
C THR A 88 8.08 6.77 2.86
N PRO A 89 8.81 7.82 3.26
CA PRO A 89 8.99 8.11 4.69
C PRO A 89 7.65 8.21 5.45
N GLU A 90 6.62 8.78 4.82
CA GLU A 90 5.30 8.94 5.41
C GLU A 90 4.54 7.60 5.57
N SER A 91 4.58 6.72 4.56
CA SER A 91 3.93 5.40 4.68
C SER A 91 4.66 4.51 5.69
N TRP A 92 5.99 4.64 5.78
CA TRP A 92 6.79 3.92 6.76
C TRP A 92 6.55 4.41 8.19
N ASP A 93 6.46 5.73 8.42
CA ASP A 93 6.11 6.30 9.73
C ASP A 93 4.72 5.84 10.17
N TRP A 94 3.74 5.85 9.26
CA TRP A 94 2.41 5.33 9.52
C TRP A 94 2.42 3.85 9.91
N TRP A 95 3.20 3.01 9.19
CA TRP A 95 3.34 1.59 9.51
C TRP A 95 3.91 1.39 10.92
N ILE A 96 4.96 2.15 11.29
CA ILE A 96 5.55 2.07 12.62
C ILE A 96 4.54 2.48 13.71
N ARG A 97 3.80 3.58 13.50
CA ARG A 97 2.80 4.05 14.47
C ARG A 97 1.69 3.03 14.68
N ILE A 98 1.23 2.36 13.63
CA ILE A 98 0.23 1.29 13.79
C ILE A 98 0.73 0.19 14.72
N TRP A 99 1.96 -0.25 14.54
CA TRP A 99 2.54 -1.27 15.40
C TRP A 99 2.73 -0.77 16.84
N ALA A 100 3.35 0.40 16.99
CA ALA A 100 3.69 0.95 18.30
C ALA A 100 2.46 1.34 19.14
N ASP A 101 1.51 2.04 18.52
CA ASP A 101 0.42 2.71 19.22
C ASP A 101 -0.86 1.88 19.27
N HIS A 102 -1.04 0.95 18.30
CA HIS A 102 -2.22 0.09 18.24
C HIS A 102 -1.89 -1.37 18.53
N ILE A 103 -1.07 -2.03 17.70
CA ILE A 103 -0.89 -3.49 17.80
C ILE A 103 -0.23 -3.91 19.12
N TYR A 104 0.91 -3.30 19.48
CA TYR A 104 1.58 -3.63 20.73
C TYR A 104 0.76 -3.24 21.97
N ARG A 105 0.07 -2.11 21.92
CA ARG A 105 -0.83 -1.71 23.00
C ARG A 105 -2.00 -2.67 23.17
N SER A 106 -2.63 -3.10 22.09
CA SER A 106 -3.70 -4.11 22.12
C SER A 106 -3.22 -5.48 22.56
N ALA A 107 -1.95 -5.81 22.32
CA ALA A 107 -1.30 -7.00 22.85
C ALA A 107 -0.86 -6.88 24.33
N GLY A 108 -1.12 -5.74 24.97
CA GLY A 108 -0.82 -5.51 26.39
C GLY A 108 0.63 -5.11 26.68
N LEU A 109 1.43 -4.78 25.66
CA LEU A 109 2.82 -4.37 25.87
C LEU A 109 2.90 -2.98 26.52
N GLU A 110 3.79 -2.88 27.48
CA GLU A 110 4.14 -1.67 28.21
C GLU A 110 5.55 -1.17 27.89
N LYS A 111 5.86 0.04 28.37
CA LYS A 111 7.13 0.72 28.09
C LYS A 111 8.37 -0.04 28.59
N HIS A 112 8.20 -0.96 29.53
CA HIS A 112 9.29 -1.73 30.15
C HIS A 112 9.50 -3.10 29.50
N ASP A 113 8.58 -3.53 28.62
CA ASP A 113 8.69 -4.79 27.91
C ASP A 113 9.81 -4.74 26.86
N ARG A 114 10.38 -5.92 26.59
CA ARG A 114 11.43 -6.10 25.59
C ARG A 114 10.93 -7.02 24.50
N VAL A 115 10.98 -6.56 23.26
CA VAL A 115 10.61 -7.33 22.07
C VAL A 115 11.87 -7.86 21.41
N PHE A 116 11.94 -9.17 21.23
CA PHE A 116 12.99 -9.82 20.45
C PHE A 116 12.52 -9.99 18.99
N PHE A 117 13.27 -9.44 18.05
CA PHE A 117 13.05 -9.62 16.61
C PHE A 117 14.08 -10.65 16.12
N ALA A 118 13.58 -11.84 15.76
CA ALA A 118 14.37 -12.97 15.26
C ALA A 118 14.54 -12.93 13.74
#